data_AF-A0A6N7NTP9-F1
#
_entry.id   AF-A0A6N7NTP9-F1
#
_cell.length_a   1.000
_cell.length_b   1.000
_cell.length_c   1.000
_cell.angle_alpha   90.00
_cell.angle_beta   90.00
_cell.angle_gamma   90.00
#
_symmetry.space_group_name_H-M   'P 1'
#
loop_
_entity.id
_entity.type
_entity.pdbx_description
1 polymer ?
#
loop_
_entity_poly.entity_id
_entity_poly.type
_entity_poly.pdbx_seq_one_letter_code
_entity_poly.pdbx_strand_id
1 'polypeptide(L)'
;MSTRASTPQQPDIPCDAIFPYPTDSTSSTAIIVATTRSSIDRAIDLSNRGMVTGIIGADSAYSIAPSEALHKLERKPGRHIIVVFSDQLTSSVDAPVLTSRRGEQRFLSLVEAILNNLHGFRLIACTHEGAISLPPGSPLVSVLRVLSDHLDANRRIGSNWLAEAAQIQRRPGTRLSESRIRQRVFHSAMMHMYWKHPDFNPMKFDQIHGELKSFYRASEPRKEPGDAQQPGL
;
A
#
# COMPACT_ATOMS: atom_id res chain seq x y z
N MET A 1 -15.39 -52.29 7.79
CA MET A 1 -15.13 -51.09 6.96
C MET A 1 -15.68 -49.89 7.69
N SER A 2 -14.83 -48.94 8.11
CA SER A 2 -15.25 -47.56 8.40
C SER A 2 -14.00 -46.68 8.45
N THR A 3 -13.64 -46.11 7.30
CA THR A 3 -12.59 -45.11 7.13
C THR A 3 -13.00 -43.83 7.85
N ARG A 4 -12.40 -43.55 9.02
CA ARG A 4 -12.45 -42.21 9.61
C ARG A 4 -11.59 -41.30 8.73
N ALA A 5 -12.25 -40.35 8.06
CA ALA A 5 -11.58 -39.27 7.36
C ALA A 5 -10.78 -38.45 8.38
N SER A 6 -9.46 -38.45 8.21
CA SER A 6 -8.56 -37.54 8.90
C SER A 6 -8.73 -36.16 8.30
N THR A 7 -9.44 -35.27 8.98
CA THR A 7 -9.38 -33.83 8.69
C THR A 7 -7.95 -33.37 8.93
N PRO A 8 -7.26 -32.72 7.97
CA PRO A 8 -5.96 -32.14 8.28
C PRO A 8 -6.20 -30.95 9.20
N GLN A 9 -5.77 -31.07 10.46
CA GLN A 9 -5.59 -29.93 11.35
C GLN A 9 -4.52 -29.03 10.75
N GLN A 10 -4.98 -27.95 10.11
CA GLN A 10 -4.15 -26.81 9.80
C GLN A 10 -3.76 -26.16 11.14
N PRO A 11 -2.48 -25.95 11.46
CA PRO A 11 -2.12 -25.36 12.74
C PRO A 11 -2.46 -23.87 12.71
N ASP A 12 -3.31 -23.43 13.64
CA ASP A 12 -3.56 -22.04 13.99
C ASP A 12 -2.28 -21.47 14.63
N ILE A 13 -1.34 -21.05 13.80
CA ILE A 13 -0.13 -20.37 14.26
C ILE A 13 -0.41 -18.86 14.18
N PRO A 14 -0.51 -18.14 15.31
CA PRO A 14 -0.56 -16.69 15.27
C PRO A 14 0.69 -16.19 14.54
N CYS A 15 0.50 -15.37 13.50
CA CYS A 15 1.61 -14.86 12.70
C CYS A 15 2.46 -13.79 13.42
N ASP A 16 2.33 -13.68 14.73
CA ASP A 16 3.29 -12.98 15.57
C ASP A 16 4.61 -13.77 15.54
N ALA A 17 5.64 -13.18 14.94
CA ALA A 17 7.01 -13.70 14.83
C ALA A 17 7.27 -14.92 13.92
N ILE A 18 6.24 -15.68 13.52
CA ILE A 18 6.44 -16.86 12.66
C ILE A 18 6.11 -16.48 11.22
N PHE A 19 7.13 -15.98 10.50
CA PHE A 19 7.01 -15.84 9.05
C PHE A 19 6.81 -17.24 8.45
N PRO A 20 5.66 -17.50 7.81
CA PRO A 20 5.43 -18.79 7.18
C PRO A 20 6.47 -18.95 6.07
N TYR A 21 7.43 -19.84 6.28
CA TYR A 21 8.39 -20.19 5.25
C TYR A 21 7.64 -20.93 4.15
N PRO A 22 7.78 -20.52 2.87
CA PRO A 22 7.21 -21.28 1.78
C PRO A 22 7.84 -22.66 1.77
N THR A 23 7.02 -23.69 1.96
CA THR A 23 7.39 -25.11 1.83
C THR A 23 7.60 -25.50 0.36
N ASP A 24 7.03 -24.73 -0.55
CA ASP A 24 7.11 -24.92 -1.99
C ASP A 24 8.33 -24.19 -2.55
N SER A 25 9.28 -24.95 -3.11
CA SER A 25 10.61 -24.44 -3.47
C SER A 25 10.65 -23.68 -4.81
N THR A 26 9.52 -23.66 -5.53
CA THR A 26 9.47 -23.32 -6.96
C THR A 26 9.14 -21.86 -7.28
N SER A 27 8.43 -21.14 -6.39
CA SER A 27 7.96 -19.77 -6.64
C SER A 27 8.56 -18.74 -5.68
N SER A 28 8.85 -17.52 -6.17
CA SER A 28 9.11 -16.36 -5.31
C SER A 28 7.91 -16.04 -4.43
N THR A 29 8.17 -15.52 -3.23
CA THR A 29 7.13 -15.31 -2.20
C THR A 29 7.24 -13.91 -1.60
N ALA A 30 6.11 -13.21 -1.45
CA ALA A 30 6.02 -11.98 -0.69
C ALA A 30 5.19 -12.23 0.57
N ILE A 31 5.78 -11.97 1.73
CA ILE A 31 5.20 -12.18 3.04
C ILE A 31 4.79 -10.80 3.57
N ILE A 32 3.49 -10.57 3.67
CA ILE A 32 2.91 -9.31 4.14
C ILE A 32 2.63 -9.45 5.65
N VAL A 33 3.22 -8.56 6.45
CA VAL A 33 3.18 -8.63 7.91
C VAL A 33 2.93 -7.25 8.51
N ALA A 34 2.37 -7.24 9.72
CA ALA A 34 2.21 -6.03 10.49
C ALA A 34 3.57 -5.49 10.93
N THR A 35 3.68 -4.17 10.99
CA THR A 35 4.82 -3.50 11.61
C THR A 35 4.73 -3.63 13.12
N THR A 36 5.40 -4.64 13.66
CA THR A 36 5.64 -4.85 15.08
C THR A 36 7.14 -4.94 15.33
N ARG A 37 7.60 -4.72 16.57
CA ARG A 37 9.03 -4.92 16.91
C ARG A 37 9.50 -6.33 16.54
N SER A 38 8.71 -7.34 16.90
CA SER A 38 9.04 -8.74 16.63
C SER A 38 9.15 -9.04 15.13
N SER A 39 8.22 -8.53 14.31
CA SER A 39 8.26 -8.71 12.86
C SER A 39 9.46 -8.00 12.22
N ILE A 40 9.82 -6.81 12.71
CA ILE A 40 11.01 -6.08 12.25
C ILE A 40 12.28 -6.87 12.58
N ASP A 41 12.47 -7.23 13.86
CA ASP A 41 13.65 -7.97 14.33
C ASP A 41 13.82 -9.29 13.56
N ARG A 42 12.71 -9.98 13.32
CA ARG A 42 12.69 -11.22 12.55
C ARG A 42 13.05 -11.01 11.08
N ALA A 43 12.50 -9.98 10.43
CA ALA A 43 12.83 -9.68 9.04
C ALA A 43 14.33 -9.37 8.87
N ILE A 44 14.89 -8.59 9.80
CA ILE A 44 16.32 -8.26 9.81
C ILE A 44 17.17 -9.51 10.03
N ASP A 45 16.86 -10.34 11.03
CA ASP A 45 17.56 -11.60 11.30
C ASP A 45 17.57 -12.52 10.06
N LEU A 46 16.42 -12.69 9.41
CA LEU A 46 16.31 -13.55 8.23
C LEU A 46 16.98 -12.95 6.99
N SER A 47 17.02 -11.63 6.86
CA SER A 47 17.78 -10.94 5.82
C SER A 47 19.29 -11.12 6.03
N ASN A 48 19.78 -11.00 7.26
CA ASN A 48 21.18 -11.22 7.62
C ASN A 48 21.64 -12.66 7.36
N ARG A 49 20.73 -13.63 7.50
CA ARG A 49 20.96 -15.05 7.15
C ARG A 49 20.83 -15.33 5.64
N GLY A 50 20.54 -14.33 4.82
CA GLY A 50 20.33 -14.48 3.37
C GLY A 50 19.06 -15.24 2.98
N MET A 51 18.13 -15.44 3.91
CA MET A 51 16.88 -16.17 3.66
C MET A 51 15.79 -15.26 3.10
N VAL A 52 15.76 -13.99 3.55
CA VAL A 52 14.94 -12.93 2.97
C VAL A 52 15.82 -12.11 2.04
N THR A 53 15.40 -11.94 0.78
CA THR A 53 16.16 -11.25 -0.25
C THR A 53 15.83 -9.75 -0.33
N GLY A 54 14.75 -9.32 0.33
CA GLY A 54 14.39 -7.90 0.44
C GLY A 54 13.33 -7.64 1.49
N ILE A 55 13.36 -6.44 2.06
CA ILE A 55 12.35 -5.93 3.00
C ILE A 55 11.81 -4.63 2.43
N ILE A 56 10.51 -4.57 2.16
CA ILE A 56 9.83 -3.39 1.63
C ILE A 56 9.05 -2.73 2.76
N GLY A 57 9.24 -1.43 2.92
CA GLY A 57 8.62 -0.59 3.94
C GLY A 57 8.94 0.88 3.70
N ALA A 58 8.44 1.76 4.58
CA ALA A 58 8.75 3.19 4.53
C ALA A 58 9.91 3.58 5.46
N ASP A 59 10.42 2.65 6.27
CA ASP A 59 11.52 2.89 7.19
C ASP A 59 12.87 2.52 6.56
N SER A 60 13.65 3.54 6.20
CA SER A 60 14.95 3.38 5.55
C SER A 60 16.02 2.74 6.43
N ALA A 61 15.79 2.57 7.75
CA ALA A 61 16.78 1.96 8.64
C ALA A 61 17.00 0.47 8.34
N TYR A 62 15.98 -0.22 7.85
CA TYR A 62 16.02 -1.67 7.57
C TYR A 62 15.26 -2.09 6.31
N SER A 63 14.54 -1.19 5.66
CA SER A 63 13.76 -1.49 4.46
C SER A 63 14.19 -0.63 3.28
N ILE A 64 13.84 -1.11 2.09
CA ILE A 64 14.05 -0.41 0.82
C ILE A 64 12.72 0.08 0.28
N ALA A 65 12.76 1.17 -0.49
CA ALA A 65 11.59 1.69 -1.16
C ALA A 65 11.02 0.66 -2.16
N PRO A 66 9.69 0.62 -2.38
CA PRO A 66 9.07 -0.28 -3.35
C PRO A 66 9.73 -0.24 -4.74
N SER A 67 10.03 0.95 -5.25
CA SER A 67 10.70 1.13 -6.56
C SER A 67 12.10 0.50 -6.61
N GLU A 68 12.88 0.66 -5.54
CA GLU A 68 14.21 0.06 -5.45
C GLU A 68 14.15 -1.46 -5.38
N ALA A 69 13.16 -2.01 -4.65
CA ALA A 69 12.93 -3.44 -4.58
C ALA A 69 12.60 -4.03 -5.95
N LEU A 70 11.70 -3.39 -6.71
CA LEU A 70 11.35 -3.82 -8.06
C LEU A 70 12.56 -3.78 -9.01
N HIS A 71 13.38 -2.72 -8.96
CA HIS A 71 14.61 -2.67 -9.76
C HIS A 71 15.63 -3.76 -9.38
N LYS A 72 15.73 -4.13 -8.09
CA LYS A 72 16.58 -5.24 -7.65
C LYS A 72 16.09 -6.58 -8.20
N LEU A 73 14.78 -6.79 -8.29
CA LEU A 73 14.18 -8.00 -8.87
C LEU A 73 14.51 -8.15 -10.35
N GLU A 74 14.44 -7.06 -11.12
CA GLU A 74 14.76 -7.06 -12.55
C GLU A 74 16.23 -7.40 -12.83
N ARG A 75 17.15 -6.95 -11.96
CA ARG A 75 18.59 -7.15 -12.12
C ARG A 75 19.10 -8.49 -11.60
N LYS A 76 18.40 -9.10 -10.64
CA LYS A 76 18.80 -10.36 -10.02
C LYS A 76 17.76 -11.44 -10.35
N PRO A 77 17.91 -12.15 -11.48
CA PRO A 77 17.05 -13.28 -11.76
C PRO A 77 17.26 -14.37 -10.70
N GLY A 78 16.18 -15.01 -10.26
CA GLY A 78 16.21 -16.05 -9.24
C GLY A 78 14.98 -16.04 -8.36
N ARG A 79 15.00 -16.92 -7.36
CA ARG A 79 13.93 -17.00 -6.36
C ARG A 79 14.14 -15.94 -5.29
N HIS A 80 13.07 -15.22 -4.99
CA HIS A 80 13.07 -14.15 -4.00
C HIS A 80 12.07 -14.43 -2.89
N ILE A 81 12.45 -14.08 -1.66
CA ILE A 81 11.55 -14.04 -0.51
C ILE A 81 11.59 -12.61 0.00
N ILE A 82 10.48 -11.89 -0.16
CA ILE A 82 10.37 -10.49 0.23
C ILE A 82 9.42 -10.38 1.41
N VAL A 83 9.81 -9.61 2.42
CA VAL A 83 8.91 -9.19 3.50
C VAL A 83 8.36 -7.81 3.16
N VAL A 84 7.05 -7.62 3.27
CA VAL A 84 6.37 -6.36 2.94
C VAL A 84 5.63 -5.85 4.17
N PHE A 85 6.06 -4.70 4.69
CA PHE A 85 5.35 -3.94 5.71
C PHE A 85 4.34 -3.00 5.03
N SER A 86 3.29 -3.60 4.45
CA SER A 86 2.28 -2.89 3.67
C SER A 86 1.63 -1.76 4.44
N ASP A 87 1.49 -1.91 5.76
CA ASP A 87 0.91 -0.93 6.66
C ASP A 87 1.72 0.38 6.75
N GLN A 88 3.02 0.37 6.49
CA GLN A 88 3.88 1.56 6.40
C GLN A 88 3.72 2.32 5.08
N LEU A 89 3.29 1.64 4.02
CA LEU A 89 3.16 2.19 2.67
C LEU A 89 1.90 3.06 2.56
N THR A 90 1.94 4.26 3.13
CA THR A 90 0.78 5.16 3.25
C THR A 90 0.86 6.41 2.37
N SER A 91 2.01 6.66 1.72
CA SER A 91 2.24 7.83 0.86
C SER A 91 1.46 7.76 -0.46
N SER A 92 1.36 8.86 -1.21
CA SER A 92 0.53 8.92 -2.44
C SER A 92 1.19 8.17 -3.59
N VAL A 93 2.49 7.95 -3.45
CA VAL A 93 3.29 7.15 -4.35
C VAL A 93 3.08 5.67 -4.02
N ASP A 94 3.16 5.30 -2.74
CA ASP A 94 3.17 3.88 -2.35
C ASP A 94 1.76 3.28 -2.20
N ALA A 95 0.77 4.09 -1.85
CA ALA A 95 -0.64 3.71 -1.75
C ALA A 95 -1.56 4.60 -2.60
N PRO A 96 -1.59 4.37 -3.93
CA PRO A 96 -2.36 5.21 -4.85
C PRO A 96 -3.81 4.77 -5.02
N VAL A 97 -4.18 3.52 -4.66
CA VAL A 97 -5.49 2.97 -5.02
C VAL A 97 -6.52 3.25 -3.95
N LEU A 98 -7.52 4.07 -4.30
CA LEU A 98 -8.69 4.26 -3.46
C LEU A 98 -9.60 3.04 -3.53
N THR A 99 -9.92 2.48 -2.37
CA THR A 99 -10.87 1.37 -2.22
C THR A 99 -12.00 1.77 -1.29
N SER A 100 -13.17 1.18 -1.49
CA SER A 100 -14.33 1.31 -0.60
C SER A 100 -14.73 -0.07 -0.10
N ARG A 101 -14.85 -0.23 1.23
CA ARG A 101 -15.27 -1.48 1.85
C ARG A 101 -16.03 -1.18 3.15
N ARG A 102 -17.21 -1.78 3.32
CA ARG A 102 -18.06 -1.61 4.51
C ARG A 102 -18.34 -0.13 4.84
N GLY A 103 -18.48 0.71 3.81
CA GLY A 103 -18.70 2.15 3.97
C GLY A 103 -17.44 2.97 4.31
N GLU A 104 -16.30 2.31 4.56
CA GLU A 104 -15.01 3.00 4.75
C GLU A 104 -14.24 3.10 3.44
N GLN A 105 -13.74 4.30 3.14
CA GLN A 105 -12.83 4.54 2.03
C GLN A 105 -11.40 4.66 2.52
N ARG A 106 -10.46 3.95 1.87
CA ARG A 106 -9.02 4.06 2.17
C ARG A 106 -8.14 3.78 0.96
N PHE A 107 -6.94 4.36 1.00
CA PHE A 107 -5.89 4.13 0.03
C PHE A 107 -5.02 2.91 0.38
N LEU A 108 -4.85 2.00 -0.57
CA LEU A 108 -4.06 0.76 -0.44
C LEU A 108 -2.83 0.77 -1.35
N SER A 109 -1.81 0.00 -0.95
CA SER A 109 -0.61 -0.19 -1.76
C SER A 109 -0.88 -1.06 -2.98
N LEU A 110 -0.06 -0.84 -4.02
CA LEU A 110 -0.05 -1.64 -5.25
C LEU A 110 1.17 -2.54 -5.35
N VAL A 111 2.17 -2.42 -4.46
CA VAL A 111 3.42 -3.17 -4.60
C VAL A 111 3.17 -4.67 -4.59
N GLU A 112 2.23 -5.14 -3.76
CA GLU A 112 1.89 -6.56 -3.63
C GLU A 112 1.16 -7.07 -4.87
N ALA A 113 0.33 -6.24 -5.49
CA ALA A 113 -0.33 -6.57 -6.74
C ALA A 113 0.66 -6.65 -7.91
N ILE A 114 1.66 -5.77 -7.94
CA ILE A 114 2.75 -5.79 -8.92
C ILE A 114 3.61 -7.05 -8.74
N LEU A 115 4.04 -7.33 -7.50
CA LEU A 115 4.79 -8.55 -7.18
C LEU A 115 4.02 -9.80 -7.62
N ASN A 116 2.72 -9.87 -7.34
CA ASN A 116 1.90 -11.04 -7.65
C ASN A 116 1.59 -11.22 -9.14
N ASN A 117 1.18 -10.14 -9.82
CA ASN A 117 0.69 -10.21 -11.21
C ASN A 117 1.82 -10.08 -12.24
N LEU A 118 2.80 -9.22 -12.01
CA LEU A 118 3.87 -8.96 -12.98
C LEU A 118 5.12 -9.81 -12.72
N HIS A 119 5.43 -10.09 -11.46
CA HIS A 119 6.63 -10.85 -11.10
C HIS A 119 6.35 -12.28 -10.63
N GLY A 120 5.09 -12.72 -10.66
CA GLY A 120 4.71 -14.10 -10.36
C GLY A 120 4.94 -14.52 -8.89
N PHE A 121 4.90 -13.58 -7.95
CA PHE A 121 5.07 -13.89 -6.54
C PHE A 121 3.81 -14.53 -5.96
N ARG A 122 3.97 -15.58 -5.18
CA ARG A 122 2.94 -16.00 -4.22
C ARG A 122 2.86 -14.94 -3.12
N LEU A 123 1.65 -14.52 -2.75
CA LEU A 123 1.46 -13.65 -1.59
C LEU A 123 1.06 -14.47 -0.38
N ILE A 124 1.59 -14.12 0.78
CA ILE A 124 1.16 -14.65 2.07
C ILE A 124 0.94 -13.47 3.00
N ALA A 125 -0.32 -13.14 3.26
CA ALA A 125 -0.69 -12.09 4.20
C ALA A 125 -0.95 -12.69 5.58
N CYS A 126 -0.11 -12.29 6.53
CA CYS A 126 -0.18 -12.72 7.90
C CYS A 126 -1.23 -11.90 8.65
N THR A 127 -2.16 -12.55 9.33
CA THR A 127 -3.16 -11.90 10.18
C THR A 127 -3.12 -12.54 11.56
N HIS A 128 -3.73 -11.89 12.56
CA HIS A 128 -3.86 -12.49 13.88
C HIS A 128 -4.70 -13.78 13.90
N GLU A 129 -5.55 -14.03 12.88
CA GLU A 129 -6.36 -15.25 12.72
C GLU A 129 -5.63 -16.34 11.90
N GLY A 130 -4.41 -16.05 11.40
CA GLY A 130 -3.63 -16.95 10.56
C GLY A 130 -3.19 -16.30 9.24
N ALA A 131 -2.72 -17.12 8.30
CA ALA A 131 -2.16 -16.64 7.03
C ALA A 131 -3.12 -16.85 5.85
N ILE A 132 -3.31 -15.80 5.05
CA ILE A 132 -4.06 -15.86 3.80
C ILE A 132 -3.05 -15.94 2.65
N SER A 133 -3.10 -16.99 1.85
CA SER A 133 -2.22 -17.13 0.68
C SER A 133 -2.96 -16.87 -0.63
N LEU A 134 -2.33 -16.12 -1.53
CA LEU A 134 -2.79 -15.93 -2.91
C LEU A 134 -1.75 -16.52 -3.88
N PRO A 135 -2.18 -17.34 -4.86
CA PRO A 135 -1.27 -17.83 -5.90
C PRO A 135 -0.78 -16.70 -6.81
N PRO A 136 0.35 -16.89 -7.51
CA PRO A 136 0.81 -15.98 -8.57
C PRO A 136 -0.29 -15.66 -9.59
N GLY A 137 -0.34 -14.43 -10.10
CA GLY A 137 -1.33 -14.01 -11.11
C GLY A 137 -2.77 -13.92 -10.58
N SER A 138 -2.95 -13.69 -9.28
CA SER A 138 -4.28 -13.50 -8.69
C SER A 138 -4.89 -12.16 -9.10
N PRO A 139 -6.21 -12.08 -9.34
CA PRO A 139 -6.88 -10.82 -9.70
C PRO A 139 -6.56 -9.68 -8.73
N LEU A 140 -6.35 -8.46 -9.25
CA LEU A 140 -6.06 -7.26 -8.46
C LEU A 140 -7.05 -7.07 -7.30
N VAL A 141 -8.35 -7.30 -7.56
CA VAL A 141 -9.41 -7.17 -6.54
C VAL A 141 -9.19 -8.14 -5.37
N SER A 142 -8.70 -9.36 -5.62
CA SER A 142 -8.38 -10.33 -4.58
C SER A 142 -7.19 -9.88 -3.74
N VAL A 143 -6.14 -9.35 -4.38
CA VAL A 143 -4.97 -8.80 -3.68
C VAL A 143 -5.38 -7.63 -2.79
N LEU A 144 -6.11 -6.66 -3.33
CA LEU A 144 -6.59 -5.50 -2.57
C LEU A 144 -7.51 -5.90 -1.41
N ARG A 145 -8.35 -6.94 -1.60
CA ARG A 145 -9.19 -7.48 -0.52
C ARG A 145 -8.33 -8.08 0.60
N VAL A 146 -7.32 -8.88 0.27
CA VAL A 146 -6.40 -9.46 1.26
C VAL A 146 -5.62 -8.38 2.01
N LEU A 147 -5.15 -7.34 1.32
CA LEU A 147 -4.51 -6.20 1.97
C LEU A 147 -5.47 -5.45 2.92
N SER A 148 -6.72 -5.28 2.48
CA SER A 148 -7.79 -4.69 3.28
C SER A 148 -8.03 -5.52 4.55
N ASP A 149 -8.18 -6.85 4.42
CA ASP A 149 -8.34 -7.79 5.54
C ASP A 149 -7.14 -7.76 6.48
N HIS A 150 -5.92 -7.76 5.95
CA HIS A 150 -4.69 -7.66 6.72
C HIS A 150 -4.65 -6.40 7.59
N LEU A 151 -4.90 -5.22 6.99
CA LEU A 151 -4.89 -3.95 7.73
C LEU A 151 -5.99 -3.88 8.79
N ASP A 152 -7.17 -4.46 8.53
CA ASP A 152 -8.26 -4.53 9.50
C ASP A 152 -7.91 -5.48 10.66
N ALA A 153 -7.28 -6.60 10.35
CA ALA A 153 -6.78 -7.56 11.34
C ALA A 153 -5.71 -6.93 12.23
N ASN A 154 -4.82 -6.09 11.69
CA ASN A 154 -3.76 -5.43 12.45
C ASN A 154 -4.30 -4.50 13.55
N ARG A 155 -5.53 -3.96 13.42
CA ARG A 155 -6.17 -3.15 14.48
C ARG A 155 -6.30 -3.94 15.79
N ARG A 156 -6.43 -5.28 15.74
CA ARG A 156 -6.54 -6.13 16.94
C ARG A 156 -5.21 -6.37 17.65
N ILE A 157 -4.09 -6.06 17.01
CA ILE A 157 -2.74 -6.12 17.62
C ILE A 157 -2.58 -5.02 18.68
N GLY A 158 -3.37 -3.93 18.59
CA GLY A 158 -3.36 -2.83 19.57
C GLY A 158 -2.01 -2.11 19.61
N SER A 159 -1.52 -1.81 20.82
CA SER A 159 -0.29 -1.02 21.04
C SER A 159 0.98 -1.63 20.45
N ASN A 160 0.97 -2.92 20.11
CA ASN A 160 2.09 -3.58 19.46
C ASN A 160 2.20 -3.23 17.97
N TRP A 161 1.13 -2.68 17.38
CA TRP A 161 1.10 -2.23 16.00
C TRP A 161 1.70 -0.84 15.87
N LEU A 162 2.97 -0.79 15.50
CA LEU A 162 3.73 0.47 15.47
C LEU A 162 3.28 1.42 14.34
N ALA A 163 2.61 0.90 13.32
CA ALA A 163 2.13 1.69 12.17
C ALA A 163 0.68 2.18 12.33
N GLU A 164 0.03 2.00 13.49
CA GLU A 164 -1.36 2.40 13.71
C GLU A 164 -1.58 3.90 13.40
N ALA A 165 -0.75 4.78 13.95
CA ALA A 165 -0.85 6.22 13.74
C ALA A 165 -0.69 6.62 12.27
N ALA A 166 0.15 5.91 11.51
CA ALA A 166 0.38 6.17 10.09
C ALA A 166 -0.86 5.89 9.23
N GLN A 167 -1.82 5.08 9.70
CA GLN A 167 -3.00 4.72 8.92
C GLN A 167 -3.92 5.91 8.64
N ILE A 168 -3.85 6.99 9.43
CA ILE A 168 -4.60 8.21 9.16
C ILE A 168 -4.32 8.77 7.75
N GLN A 169 -3.10 8.54 7.23
CA GLN A 169 -2.67 8.98 5.91
C GLN A 169 -3.37 8.25 4.76
N ARG A 170 -3.96 7.08 5.03
CA ARG A 170 -4.75 6.34 4.03
C ARG A 170 -6.15 6.90 3.84
N ARG A 171 -6.60 7.85 4.67
CA ARG A 171 -7.96 8.39 4.61
C ARG A 171 -8.06 9.48 3.54
N PRO A 172 -9.14 9.50 2.74
CA PRO A 172 -9.36 10.54 1.72
C PRO A 172 -9.30 11.97 2.24
N GLY A 173 -9.89 12.21 3.42
CA GLY A 173 -9.86 13.54 4.04
C GLY A 173 -8.43 14.03 4.30
N THR A 174 -7.57 13.17 4.84
CA THR A 174 -6.15 13.48 5.09
C THR A 174 -5.43 13.78 3.77
N ARG A 175 -5.58 12.91 2.76
CA ARG A 175 -4.97 13.10 1.43
C ARG A 175 -5.36 14.40 0.76
N LEU A 176 -6.64 14.75 0.84
CA LEU A 176 -7.14 15.99 0.29
C LEU A 176 -6.54 17.20 0.99
N SER A 177 -6.44 17.16 2.32
CA SER A 177 -5.84 18.24 3.12
C SER A 177 -4.36 18.43 2.78
N GLU A 178 -3.58 17.36 2.68
CA GLU A 178 -2.18 17.40 2.26
C GLU A 178 -2.02 17.94 0.83
N SER A 179 -2.88 17.50 -0.09
CA SER A 179 -2.86 17.99 -1.48
C SER A 179 -3.07 19.50 -1.52
N ARG A 180 -4.06 20.02 -0.78
CA ARG A 180 -4.32 21.47 -0.67
C ARG A 180 -3.16 22.23 -0.04
N ILE A 181 -2.45 21.64 0.94
CA ILE A 181 -1.26 22.26 1.52
C ILE A 181 -0.13 22.32 0.47
N ARG A 182 0.17 21.20 -0.21
CA ARG A 182 1.19 21.14 -1.26
C ARG A 182 0.90 22.14 -2.38
N GLN A 183 -0.35 22.27 -2.81
CA GLN A 183 -0.77 23.26 -3.80
C GLN A 183 -0.53 24.70 -3.34
N ARG A 184 -0.88 25.04 -2.09
CA ARG A 184 -0.62 26.37 -1.53
C ARG A 184 0.87 26.70 -1.50
N VAL A 185 1.70 25.76 -1.02
CA VAL A 185 3.16 25.92 -1.00
C VAL A 185 3.73 26.11 -2.40
N PHE A 186 3.32 25.27 -3.35
CA PHE A 186 3.75 25.40 -4.75
C PHE A 186 3.35 26.75 -5.34
N HIS A 187 2.10 27.18 -5.11
CA HIS A 187 1.63 28.48 -5.57
C HIS A 187 2.45 29.63 -4.97
N SER A 188 2.69 29.62 -3.66
CA SER A 188 3.53 30.64 -3.01
C SER A 188 4.97 30.64 -3.53
N ALA A 189 5.57 29.47 -3.74
CA ALA A 189 6.91 29.34 -4.31
C ALA A 189 6.98 29.91 -5.74
N MET A 190 5.95 29.63 -6.55
CA MET A 190 5.82 30.21 -7.89
C MET A 190 5.72 31.73 -7.83
N MET A 191 4.81 32.30 -7.00
CA MET A 191 4.66 33.75 -6.82
C MET A 191 5.95 34.42 -6.36
N HIS A 192 6.72 33.78 -5.48
CA HIS A 192 8.02 34.28 -5.06
C HIS A 192 9.06 34.26 -6.18
N MET A 193 9.08 33.22 -7.03
CA MET A 193 9.94 33.20 -8.22
C MET A 193 9.57 34.31 -9.19
N TYR A 194 8.28 34.57 -9.42
CA TYR A 194 7.81 35.70 -10.23
C TYR A 194 8.32 37.05 -9.68
N TRP A 195 8.21 37.24 -8.37
CA TRP A 195 8.68 38.47 -7.72
C TRP A 195 10.19 38.68 -7.86
N LYS A 196 10.98 37.60 -7.80
CA LYS A 196 12.44 37.65 -7.90
C LYS A 196 12.98 37.72 -9.33
N HIS A 197 12.24 37.18 -10.29
CA HIS A 197 12.64 37.09 -11.70
C HIS A 197 11.52 37.59 -12.60
N PRO A 198 11.35 38.91 -12.73
CA PRO A 198 10.27 39.51 -13.52
C PRO A 198 10.34 39.18 -15.02
N ASP A 199 11.49 38.70 -15.51
CA ASP A 199 11.70 38.26 -16.89
C ASP A 199 11.08 36.87 -17.19
N PHE A 200 10.54 36.19 -16.17
CA PHE A 200 9.87 34.90 -16.33
C PHE A 200 8.54 35.08 -17.09
N ASN A 201 8.50 34.68 -18.37
CA ASN A 201 7.38 34.93 -19.28
C ASN A 201 6.12 34.07 -18.94
N PRO A 202 5.00 34.69 -18.52
CA PRO A 202 3.81 33.99 -18.03
C PRO A 202 2.83 33.50 -19.12
N MET A 203 3.01 33.84 -20.41
CA MET A 203 2.03 33.44 -21.44
C MET A 203 1.99 31.92 -21.72
N LYS A 204 3.10 31.19 -21.50
CA LYS A 204 3.08 29.72 -21.49
C LYS A 204 2.43 29.14 -20.23
N PHE A 205 2.30 29.94 -19.18
CA PHE A 205 1.84 29.50 -17.86
C PHE A 205 0.33 29.61 -17.70
N ASP A 206 -0.35 30.63 -18.23
CA ASP A 206 -1.83 30.68 -18.22
C ASP A 206 -2.44 29.49 -18.98
N GLN A 207 -1.75 29.01 -20.01
CA GLN A 207 -2.08 27.78 -20.70
C GLN A 207 -1.95 26.56 -19.78
N ILE A 208 -0.80 26.39 -19.10
CA ILE A 208 -0.55 25.28 -18.16
C ILE A 208 -1.49 25.35 -16.93
N HIS A 209 -1.78 26.54 -16.42
CA HIS A 209 -2.67 26.75 -15.26
C HIS A 209 -4.14 26.58 -15.64
N GLY A 210 -4.54 26.99 -16.85
CA GLY A 210 -5.85 26.70 -17.43
C GLY A 210 -6.07 25.20 -17.67
N GLU A 211 -5.05 24.52 -18.18
CA GLU A 211 -5.02 23.05 -18.33
C GLU A 211 -5.06 22.35 -16.96
N LEU A 212 -4.30 22.82 -15.97
CA LEU A 212 -4.36 22.26 -14.62
C LEU A 212 -5.75 22.47 -13.98
N LYS A 213 -6.35 23.67 -14.12
CA LYS A 213 -7.72 23.95 -13.65
C LYS A 213 -8.78 23.05 -14.30
N SER A 214 -8.63 22.72 -15.58
CA SER A 214 -9.57 21.81 -16.27
C SER A 214 -9.39 20.36 -15.80
N PHE A 215 -8.16 19.91 -15.54
CA PHE A 215 -7.88 18.63 -14.87
C PHE A 215 -8.47 18.55 -13.45
N TYR A 216 -8.45 19.66 -12.69
CA TYR A 216 -9.08 19.73 -11.36
C TYR A 216 -10.61 19.65 -11.41
N ARG A 217 -11.27 20.32 -12.38
CA ARG A 217 -12.73 20.20 -12.55
C ARG A 217 -13.18 18.81 -13.01
N ALA A 218 -12.32 18.08 -13.72
CA ALA A 218 -12.61 16.72 -14.16
C ALA A 218 -12.41 15.66 -13.04
N SER A 219 -11.75 16.01 -11.94
CA SER A 219 -11.46 15.12 -10.80
C SER A 219 -12.35 15.38 -9.58
N GLU A 220 -13.19 16.42 -9.61
CA GLU A 220 -14.30 16.57 -8.67
C GLU A 220 -15.44 15.60 -9.05
N PRO A 221 -16.05 14.89 -8.09
CA PRO A 221 -17.24 14.10 -8.38
C PRO A 221 -18.32 15.04 -8.92
N ARG A 222 -18.85 14.74 -10.12
CA ARG A 222 -20.03 15.43 -10.66
C ARG A 222 -21.12 15.39 -9.58
N LYS A 223 -21.56 16.56 -9.10
CA LYS A 223 -22.85 16.63 -8.43
C LYS A 223 -23.90 16.16 -9.43
N GLU A 224 -24.59 15.08 -9.11
CA GLU A 224 -25.76 14.67 -9.87
C GLU A 224 -26.76 15.84 -9.90
N PRO A 225 -27.36 16.16 -11.06
CA PRO A 225 -28.37 17.20 -11.15
C PRO A 225 -29.68 16.65 -10.57
N GLY A 226 -29.81 16.72 -9.24
CA GLY A 226 -31.00 16.27 -8.50
C GLY A 226 -31.60 17.30 -7.55
N ASP A 227 -30.83 18.26 -7.04
CA ASP A 227 -31.32 19.21 -6.03
C ASP A 227 -31.42 20.65 -6.57
N ALA A 228 -32.11 20.80 -7.70
CA ALA A 228 -32.62 22.10 -8.13
C ALA A 228 -34.16 22.06 -8.13
N GLN A 229 -34.74 22.83 -7.20
CA GLN A 229 -36.11 23.34 -7.16
C GLN A 229 -37.21 22.40 -6.62
N GLN A 230 -37.48 22.51 -5.32
CA GLN A 230 -38.86 22.71 -4.87
C GLN A 230 -39.05 24.21 -4.58
N PRO A 231 -39.87 24.95 -5.35
CA PRO A 231 -40.47 26.17 -4.84
C PRO A 231 -41.59 25.78 -3.86
N GLY A 232 -41.58 26.41 -2.69
CA GLY A 232 -42.69 26.33 -1.75
C GLY A 232 -43.92 27.07 -2.26
N LEU A 233 -45.08 26.53 -1.85
CA LEU A 233 -46.47 26.96 -2.06
C LEU A 233 -47.06 26.70 -3.45
#